data_AF-A0AAE1X8P9-F1
#
_entry.id   AF-A0AAE1X8P9-F1
#
_cell.length_a   1.000
_cell.length_b   1.000
_cell.length_c   1.000
_cell.angle_alpha   90.00
_cell.angle_beta   90.00
_cell.angle_gamma   90.00
#
_symmetry.space_group_name_H-M   'P 1'
#
loop_
_entity.id
_entity.type
_entity.pdbx_description
1 polymer ?
#
loop_
_entity_poly.entity_id
_entity_poly.type
_entity_poly.pdbx_seq_one_letter_code
_entity_poly.pdbx_strand_id
1 'polypeptide(L)'
;MAATAFPLYSNNPNASRFLSGYVSPKDVFLGTDVNQQMYCHLLCGLRHFDLIDGIRAPYAAGLIKAFALLETHWKKLSEDLENGVPSSEVSDSAMRQSVIQILGGLDQICLRESD
;
A
#
# COMPACT_ATOMS: atom_id res chain seq x y z
N MET A 1 -6.44 1.95 -14.17
CA MET A 1 -5.93 2.89 -13.14
C MET A 1 -6.53 4.29 -13.31
N ALA A 2 -6.55 4.87 -14.53
CA ALA A 2 -6.91 6.27 -14.73
C ALA A 2 -8.34 6.71 -14.29
N ALA A 3 -9.40 5.93 -14.54
CA ALA A 3 -10.77 6.38 -14.26
C ALA A 3 -11.11 6.48 -12.75
N THR A 4 -10.50 5.65 -11.90
CA THR A 4 -10.74 5.65 -10.44
C THR A 4 -9.82 6.61 -9.67
N ALA A 5 -8.71 7.02 -10.28
CA ALA A 5 -7.77 7.99 -9.70
C ALA A 5 -8.10 9.45 -10.08
N PHE A 6 -9.02 9.70 -11.02
CA PHE A 6 -9.44 11.05 -11.42
C PHE A 6 -9.86 11.94 -10.23
N PRO A 7 -10.62 11.44 -9.23
CA PRO A 7 -10.92 12.20 -8.02
C PRO A 7 -9.70 12.46 -7.13
N LEU A 8 -8.65 11.63 -7.23
CA LEU A 8 -7.43 11.68 -6.40
C LEU A 8 -6.37 12.62 -6.97
N TYR A 9 -6.36 12.80 -8.29
CA TYR A 9 -5.43 13.69 -8.98
C TYR A 9 -5.84 15.17 -8.92
N SER A 10 -7.15 15.43 -8.84
CA SER A 10 -7.68 16.78 -8.60
C SER A 10 -7.55 17.11 -7.11
N ASN A 11 -7.08 18.32 -6.76
CA ASN A 11 -7.03 18.85 -5.38
C ASN A 11 -8.46 19.14 -4.84
N ASN A 12 -9.34 18.15 -4.95
CA ASN A 12 -10.74 18.22 -4.59
C ASN A 12 -10.88 17.83 -3.12
N PRO A 13 -11.50 18.65 -2.28
CA PRO A 13 -11.72 18.33 -0.86
C PRO A 13 -12.54 17.04 -0.64
N ASN A 14 -13.22 16.52 -1.66
CA ASN A 14 -13.93 15.24 -1.60
C ASN A 14 -13.00 14.02 -1.76
N ALA A 15 -11.78 14.19 -2.29
CA ALA A 15 -10.80 13.10 -2.47
C ALA A 15 -10.40 12.47 -1.13
N SER A 16 -10.24 13.30 -0.09
CA SER A 16 -9.92 12.83 1.28
C SER A 16 -11.02 11.93 1.84
N ARG A 17 -12.30 12.21 1.55
CA ARG A 17 -13.44 11.39 1.97
C ARG A 17 -13.50 10.05 1.24
N PHE A 18 -13.09 10.02 -0.03
CA PHE A 18 -12.97 8.75 -0.74
C PHE A 18 -11.80 7.91 -0.23
N LEU A 19 -10.68 8.55 0.11
CA LEU A 19 -9.48 7.88 0.61
C LEU A 19 -9.59 7.42 2.07
N SER A 20 -10.45 8.05 2.89
CA SER A 20 -10.63 7.66 4.29
C SER A 20 -11.26 6.28 4.48
N GLY A 21 -11.83 5.70 3.42
CA GLY A 21 -12.36 4.34 3.42
C GLY A 21 -11.38 3.27 2.90
N TYR A 22 -10.16 3.65 2.51
CA TYR A 22 -9.15 2.71 2.04
C TYR A 22 -8.01 2.59 3.04
N VAL A 23 -7.50 1.37 3.21
CA VAL A 23 -6.37 1.06 4.10
C VAL A 23 -5.04 1.60 3.54
N SER A 24 -4.97 1.82 2.24
CA SER A 24 -3.74 2.29 1.58
C SER A 24 -3.63 3.82 1.60
N PRO A 25 -2.41 4.36 1.77
CA PRO A 25 -2.19 5.79 1.83
C PRO A 25 -2.28 6.41 0.44
N LYS A 26 -2.48 7.73 0.38
CA LYS A 26 -2.63 8.48 -0.88
C LYS A 26 -1.43 8.30 -1.81
N ASP A 27 -0.24 8.25 -1.24
CA ASP A 27 1.03 8.12 -1.98
C ASP A 27 1.11 6.79 -2.75
N VAL A 28 0.46 5.74 -2.26
CA VAL A 28 0.34 4.47 -3.00
C VAL A 28 -0.61 4.61 -4.20
N PHE A 29 -1.63 5.46 -4.15
CA PHE A 29 -2.49 5.70 -5.31
C PHE A 29 -1.85 6.63 -6.35
N LEU A 30 -0.94 7.50 -5.92
CA LEU A 30 -0.24 8.46 -6.77
C LEU A 30 1.07 7.90 -7.37
N GLY A 31 1.47 6.70 -6.95
CA GLY A 31 2.67 6.05 -7.45
C GLY A 31 2.68 5.93 -8.97
N THR A 32 3.87 5.88 -9.55
CA THR A 32 4.06 5.81 -11.01
C THR A 32 4.13 4.38 -11.53
N ASP A 33 4.64 3.43 -10.73
CA ASP A 33 4.74 2.01 -11.08
C ASP A 33 3.54 1.22 -10.57
N VAL A 34 2.73 0.68 -11.48
CA VAL A 34 1.52 -0.08 -11.15
C VAL A 34 1.82 -1.34 -10.33
N ASN A 35 2.95 -2.01 -10.58
CA ASN A 35 3.34 -3.22 -9.85
C ASN A 35 3.71 -2.90 -8.40
N GLN A 36 4.46 -1.81 -8.20
CA GLN A 36 4.82 -1.36 -6.85
C GLN A 36 3.60 -0.88 -6.08
N GLN A 37 2.65 -0.21 -6.74
CA GLN A 37 1.38 0.18 -6.12
C GLN A 37 0.57 -1.03 -5.68
N MET A 38 0.42 -2.04 -6.54
CA MET A 38 -0.28 -3.29 -6.17
C MET A 38 0.39 -3.99 -4.99
N TYR A 39 1.73 -4.05 -4.98
CA TYR A 39 2.49 -4.60 -3.87
C TYR A 39 2.21 -3.87 -2.56
N CYS A 40 2.27 -2.53 -2.58
CA CYS A 40 2.02 -1.71 -1.40
C CYS A 40 0.55 -1.79 -0.94
N HIS A 41 -0.40 -1.86 -1.86
CA HIS A 41 -1.82 -2.09 -1.54
C HIS A 41 -2.02 -3.41 -0.79
N LEU A 42 -1.37 -4.49 -1.24
CA LEU A 42 -1.41 -5.78 -0.56
C LEU A 42 -0.78 -5.71 0.83
N LEU A 43 0.39 -5.10 0.99
CA LEU A 43 1.04 -4.94 2.30
C LEU A 43 0.15 -4.18 3.29
N CYS A 44 -0.37 -3.02 2.88
CA CYS A 44 -1.25 -2.23 3.72
C CYS A 44 -2.50 -3.03 4.11
N GLY A 45 -3.09 -3.74 3.14
CA GLY A 45 -4.29 -4.54 3.35
C GLY A 45 -4.06 -5.73 4.27
N LEU A 46 -2.95 -6.45 4.11
CA LEU A 46 -2.59 -7.58 4.98
C LEU A 46 -2.32 -7.14 6.42
N ARG A 47 -1.77 -5.93 6.61
CA ARG A 47 -1.49 -5.40 7.96
C ARG A 47 -2.75 -5.08 8.76
N HIS A 48 -3.78 -4.55 8.11
CA HIS A 48 -5.05 -4.16 8.74
C HIS A 48 -6.20 -5.03 8.23
N PHE A 49 -5.95 -6.32 8.02
CA PHE A 49 -6.93 -7.22 7.41
C PHE A 49 -8.22 -7.33 8.25
N ASP A 50 -8.12 -7.09 9.55
CA ASP A 50 -9.21 -7.03 10.51
C ASP A 50 -10.15 -5.84 10.30
N LEU A 51 -9.69 -4.79 9.61
CA LEU A 51 -10.46 -3.58 9.31
C LEU A 51 -11.07 -3.59 7.90
N ILE A 52 -10.87 -4.65 7.11
CA ILE A 52 -11.27 -4.70 5.69
C ILE A 52 -12.61 -5.40 5.52
N ASP A 53 -13.63 -4.63 5.12
CA ASP A 53 -14.95 -5.15 4.74
C ASP A 53 -15.00 -5.69 3.29
N GLY A 54 -14.03 -5.32 2.45
CA GLY A 54 -13.95 -5.82 1.08
C GLY A 54 -12.86 -5.17 0.22
N ILE A 55 -12.51 -5.85 -0.87
CA ILE A 55 -11.48 -5.41 -1.83
C ILE A 55 -12.18 -4.88 -3.08
N ARG A 56 -11.76 -3.70 -3.55
CA ARG A 56 -12.34 -3.05 -4.72
C ARG A 56 -11.25 -2.73 -5.74
N ALA A 57 -11.54 -2.99 -7.01
CA ALA A 57 -10.69 -2.61 -8.13
C ALA A 57 -11.54 -2.07 -9.28
N PRO A 58 -11.00 -1.18 -10.14
CA PRO A 58 -11.73 -0.66 -11.30
C PRO A 58 -12.16 -1.74 -12.30
N TYR A 59 -11.39 -2.83 -12.39
CA TYR A 59 -11.65 -3.94 -13.31
C TYR A 59 -11.28 -5.26 -12.63
N ALA A 60 -11.97 -6.34 -13.01
CA ALA A 60 -11.67 -7.69 -12.53
C ALA A 60 -10.21 -8.09 -12.79
N ALA A 61 -9.65 -7.68 -13.93
CA ALA A 61 -8.25 -7.93 -14.26
C ALA A 61 -7.26 -7.36 -13.22
N GLY A 62 -7.61 -6.27 -12.54
CA GLY A 62 -6.79 -5.73 -11.46
C GLY A 62 -6.76 -6.63 -10.23
N LEU A 63 -7.91 -7.18 -9.82
CA LEU A 63 -7.98 -8.14 -8.72
C LEU A 63 -7.22 -9.42 -9.06
N ILE A 64 -7.40 -9.95 -10.28
CA ILE A 64 -6.69 -11.16 -10.73
C ILE A 64 -5.18 -10.93 -10.64
N LYS A 65 -4.68 -9.78 -11.10
CA LYS A 65 -3.26 -9.44 -11.00
C LYS A 65 -2.78 -9.31 -9.56
N ALA A 66 -3.56 -8.67 -8.69
CA ALA A 66 -3.22 -8.55 -7.28
C ALA A 66 -3.12 -9.92 -6.59
N PHE A 67 -4.07 -10.81 -6.84
CA PHE A 67 -4.03 -12.18 -6.30
C PHE A 67 -2.91 -13.02 -6.89
N ALA A 68 -2.61 -12.90 -8.19
CA ALA A 68 -1.46 -13.57 -8.80
C ALA A 68 -0.13 -13.08 -8.20
N LEU A 69 -0.02 -11.78 -7.91
CA LEU A 69 1.15 -11.20 -7.24
C LEU A 69 1.26 -11.75 -5.81
N LEU A 70 0.15 -11.78 -5.07
CA LEU A 70 0.09 -12.37 -3.73
C LEU A 70 0.56 -13.83 -3.76
N GLU A 71 0.05 -14.64 -4.68
CA GLU A 71 0.44 -16.06 -4.81
C GLU A 71 1.93 -16.23 -5.14
N THR A 72 2.49 -15.35 -5.98
CA THR A 72 3.89 -15.44 -6.40
C THR A 72 4.87 -14.93 -5.32
N HIS A 73 4.48 -13.89 -4.57
CA HIS A 73 5.37 -13.15 -3.67
C HIS A 73 4.96 -13.20 -2.19
N TRP A 74 4.03 -14.08 -1.77
CA TRP A 74 3.54 -14.14 -0.39
C TRP A 74 4.64 -14.25 0.67
N LYS A 75 5.72 -14.99 0.38
CA LYS A 75 6.85 -15.15 1.32
C LYS A 75 7.51 -13.81 1.60
N LYS A 76 7.83 -13.08 0.53
CA LYS A 76 8.43 -11.74 0.62
C LYS A 76 7.51 -10.75 1.30
N LEU A 77 6.20 -10.81 1.01
CA LEU A 77 5.19 -10.00 1.69
C LEU A 77 5.15 -10.28 3.21
N SER A 78 5.23 -11.56 3.61
CA SER A 78 5.29 -11.96 5.02
C SER A 78 6.56 -11.45 5.70
N GLU A 79 7.71 -11.61 5.05
CA GLU A 79 9.00 -11.10 5.53
C GLU A 79 8.96 -9.57 5.71
N ASP A 80 8.42 -8.83 4.74
CA ASP A 80 8.29 -7.37 4.81
C ASP A 80 7.32 -6.93 5.92
N LEU A 81 6.23 -7.69 6.16
CA LEU A 81 5.28 -7.46 7.26
C LEU A 81 5.93 -7.68 8.63
N GLU A 82 6.73 -8.74 8.78
CA GLU A 82 7.45 -9.07 10.01
C GLU A 82 8.57 -8.06 10.30
N ASN A 83 9.32 -7.65 9.27
CA ASN A 83 10.38 -6.65 9.38
C ASN A 83 9.83 -5.22 9.55
N GLY A 84 8.55 -5.00 9.24
CA GLY A 84 7.91 -3.69 9.30
C GLY A 84 8.42 -2.70 8.23
N VAL A 85 9.10 -3.19 7.20
CA VAL A 85 9.72 -2.37 6.16
C VAL A 85 9.47 -3.03 4.79
N PRO A 86 8.93 -2.30 3.81
CA PRO A 86 8.74 -2.83 2.47
C PRO A 86 10.09 -2.97 1.74
N SER A 87 10.15 -3.94 0.82
CA SER A 87 11.24 -4.21 -0.11
C SER A 87 11.91 -2.95 -0.66
N SER A 88 13.24 -2.98 -0.74
CA SER A 88 14.06 -1.91 -1.35
C SER A 88 13.80 -1.70 -2.85
N GLU A 89 13.07 -2.61 -3.49
CA GLU A 89 12.64 -2.49 -4.88
C GLU A 89 11.58 -1.40 -5.09
N VAL A 90 10.89 -0.97 -4.03
CA VAL A 90 9.95 0.16 -4.10
C VAL A 90 10.74 1.45 -4.35
N SER A 91 10.66 1.95 -5.58
CA SER A 91 11.51 3.05 -6.06
C SER A 91 11.01 4.42 -5.63
N ASP A 92 9.70 4.55 -5.40
CA ASP A 92 9.08 5.80 -4.94
C ASP A 92 9.27 5.95 -3.42
N SER A 93 10.05 6.95 -3.02
CA SER A 93 10.39 7.22 -1.63
C SER A 93 9.19 7.67 -0.79
N ALA A 94 8.25 8.43 -1.36
CA ALA A 94 7.06 8.91 -0.67
C ALA A 94 6.09 7.75 -0.40
N MET A 95 5.89 6.90 -1.41
CA MET A 95 5.12 5.67 -1.28
C MET A 95 5.73 4.75 -0.23
N ARG A 96 7.05 4.52 -0.29
CA ARG A 96 7.78 3.67 0.64
C ARG A 96 7.64 4.16 2.09
N GLN A 97 7.85 5.44 2.33
CA GLN A 97 7.77 6.02 3.67
C GLN A 97 6.37 5.90 4.26
N SER A 98 5.33 6.10 3.44
CA SER A 98 3.93 5.98 3.85
C SER A 98 3.57 4.55 4.23
N VAL A 99 4.09 3.55 3.49
CA VAL A 99 3.88 2.13 3.82
C VAL A 99 4.62 1.75 5.11
N ILE A 100 5.84 2.24 5.34
CA ILE A 100 6.58 2.02 6.61
C ILE A 100 5.78 2.50 7.82
N GLN A 101 5.14 3.67 7.71
CA GLN A 101 4.27 4.20 8.77
C GLN A 101 3.11 3.26 9.08
N ILE A 102 2.49 2.67 8.06
CA ILE A 102 1.36 1.73 8.18
C ILE A 102 1.81 0.39 8.77
N LEU A 103 2.98 -0.10 8.39
CA LEU A 103 3.55 -1.36 8.90
C LEU A 103 4.02 -1.26 10.36
N GLY A 104 4.16 -0.04 10.91
CA GLY A 104 4.64 0.19 12.26
C GLY A 104 6.17 0.13 12.41
N GLY A 105 6.92 0.18 11.31
CA GLY A 105 8.39 0.12 11.33
C GLY A 105 9.07 1.28 12.07
N LEU A 106 8.37 2.39 12.32
CA LEU A 106 8.91 3.55 13.03
C LEU A 106 9.02 3.35 14.56
N ASP A 107 8.28 2.40 15.15
CA ASP A 107 8.48 2.05 16.57
C ASP A 107 9.79 1.26 16.80
N GLN A 108 10.30 0.57 15.77
CA GLN A 108 11.60 -0.14 15.84
C GLN A 108 12.80 0.71 15.46
N ILE A 109 12.61 1.81 14.72
CA ILE A 109 13.71 2.73 14.35
C ILE A 109 14.15 3.56 15.57
N CYS A 110 13.20 4.03 16.40
CA CYS A 110 13.53 4.72 17.65
C CYS A 110 14.26 3.84 18.67
N LEU A 111 14.00 2.53 18.69
CA LEU A 111 14.71 1.59 19.57
C LEU A 111 16.13 1.25 19.10
N ARG A 112 16.49 1.58 17.85
CA ARG A 112 17.83 1.31 17.29
C ARG A 112 18.76 2.53 17.26
N GLU A 113 18.25 3.72 17.56
CA GLU A 113 19.05 4.94 17.78
C GLU A 113 19.37 5.20 19.27
N SER A 114 19.04 4.26 20.17
CA SER A 114 19.27 4.38 21.62
C SER A 114 20.40 3.49 22.17
N ASP A 115 21.13 2.75 21.33
CA ASP A 115 22.32 1.94 21.69
C ASP A 115 23.59 2.45 20.97
#